data_AF-A0AAW0M9P6-F1
#
_entry.id   AF-A0AAW0M9P6-F1
#
_cell.length_a   1.000
_cell.length_b   1.000
_cell.length_c   1.000
_cell.angle_alpha   90.00
_cell.angle_beta   90.00
_cell.angle_gamma   90.00
#
_symmetry.space_group_name_H-M   'P 1'
#
loop_
_entity.id
_entity.type
_entity.pdbx_description
1 polymer ?
#
loop_
_entity_poly.entity_id
_entity_poly.type
_entity_poly.pdbx_seq_one_letter_code
_entity_poly.pdbx_strand_id
1 'polypeptide(L)'
;MSEFTAGTMNEELLLGSWVMYDATGVRLHAGRQAELLNQIVCELPPEHPVSNVRPLRDSLGHTPLQVVAGAILGCVVALLMRGSS
;
A
#
# COMPACT_ATOMS: atom_id res chain seq x y z
N MET A 1 12.59 30.74 7.88
CA MET A 1 11.80 30.43 6.67
C MET A 1 12.13 29.03 6.14
N SER A 2 13.40 28.70 5.88
CA SER A 2 13.84 27.37 5.40
C SER A 2 13.55 26.22 6.38
N GLU A 3 13.77 26.41 7.68
CA GLU A 3 13.48 25.38 8.70
C GLU A 3 11.98 25.14 8.91
N PHE A 4 11.13 26.14 8.67
CA PHE A 4 9.68 26.02 8.79
C PHE A 4 9.10 25.18 7.64
N THR A 5 9.53 25.44 6.40
CA THR A 5 9.15 24.63 5.24
C THR A 5 9.68 23.20 5.34
N ALA A 6 10.92 23.01 5.82
CA ALA A 6 11.43 21.67 6.13
C ALA A 6 10.53 20.99 7.18
N GLY A 7 10.22 21.71 8.28
CA GLY A 7 9.25 21.33 9.32
C GLY A 7 7.99 20.64 8.80
N THR A 8 7.27 21.32 7.92
CA THR A 8 5.99 20.86 7.35
C THR A 8 6.14 19.62 6.45
N MET A 9 7.22 19.51 5.67
CA MET A 9 7.48 18.35 4.81
C MET A 9 7.72 17.06 5.60
N ASN A 10 8.32 17.16 6.79
CA ASN A 10 8.59 16.00 7.64
C ASN A 10 7.30 15.38 8.18
N GLU A 11 6.36 16.24 8.56
CA GLU A 11 5.09 15.86 9.18
C GLU A 11 4.20 15.11 8.17
N GLU A 12 4.15 15.59 6.92
CA GLU A 12 3.42 14.93 5.83
C GLU A 12 4.02 13.55 5.49
N LEU A 13 5.35 13.43 5.44
CA LEU A 13 6.03 12.16 5.19
C LEU A 13 5.78 11.14 6.30
N LEU A 14 5.79 11.59 7.56
CA LEU A 14 5.50 10.74 8.73
C LEU A 14 4.07 10.21 8.69
N LEU A 15 3.09 11.09 8.46
CA LEU A 15 1.68 10.70 8.35
C LEU A 15 1.44 9.77 7.16
N GLY A 16 2.02 10.09 6.00
CA GLY A 16 1.95 9.25 4.80
C GLY A 16 2.56 7.87 5.00
N SER A 17 3.72 7.79 5.66
CA SER A 17 4.37 6.53 6.00
C SER A 17 3.53 5.70 6.97
N TRP A 18 2.90 6.34 7.97
CA TRP A 18 2.03 5.64 8.92
C TRP A 18 0.82 5.00 8.23
N VAL A 19 0.10 5.77 7.42
CA VAL A 19 -1.07 5.28 6.66
C VAL A 19 -0.67 4.18 5.68
N MET A 20 0.48 4.30 5.01
CA MET A 20 0.97 3.27 4.10
C MET A 20 1.39 2.00 4.81
N TYR A 21 2.02 2.12 5.98
CA TYR A 21 2.38 0.98 6.80
C TYR A 21 1.13 0.22 7.26
N ASP A 22 0.13 0.93 7.78
CA ASP A 22 -1.15 0.34 8.20
C ASP A 22 -1.90 -0.33 7.04
N ALA A 23 -2.05 0.38 5.90
CA ALA A 23 -2.69 -0.17 4.71
C ALA A 23 -1.93 -1.38 4.14
N THR A 24 -0.62 -1.45 4.30
CA THR A 24 0.18 -2.61 3.90
C THR A 24 -0.04 -3.79 4.83
N GLY A 25 -0.13 -3.55 6.15
CA GLY A 25 -0.48 -4.56 7.14
C GLY A 25 -1.84 -5.21 6.84
N VAL A 26 -2.87 -4.41 6.60
CA VAL A 26 -4.21 -4.92 6.23
C VAL A 26 -4.17 -5.74 4.94
N ARG A 27 -3.46 -5.28 3.90
CA ARG A 27 -3.30 -6.03 2.64
C ARG A 27 -2.59 -7.36 2.83
N LEU A 28 -1.57 -7.41 3.69
CA LEU A 28 -0.84 -8.64 4.00
C LEU A 28 -1.75 -9.65 4.71
N HIS A 29 -2.53 -9.21 5.71
CA HIS A 29 -3.49 -10.07 6.40
C HIS A 29 -4.59 -10.58 5.48
N ALA A 30 -5.12 -9.72 4.60
CA ALA A 30 -6.11 -10.11 3.61
C ALA A 30 -5.57 -11.13 2.60
N GLY A 31 -4.32 -10.99 2.15
CA GLY A 31 -3.65 -11.98 1.28
C GLY A 31 -3.50 -13.34 1.98
N ARG A 32 -3.01 -13.36 3.23
CA ARG A 32 -2.92 -14.61 4.01
C ARG A 32 -4.28 -15.26 4.24
N GLN A 33 -5.33 -14.48 4.46
CA GLN A 33 -6.70 -15.00 4.57
C GLN A 33 -7.18 -15.58 3.24
N ALA A 34 -6.88 -14.94 2.11
CA ALA A 34 -7.22 -15.44 0.79
C ALA A 34 -6.51 -16.77 0.47
N GLU A 35 -5.23 -16.90 0.82
CA GLU A 35 -4.46 -18.13 0.68
C GLU A 35 -5.06 -19.29 1.49
N LEU A 36 -5.35 -19.05 2.77
CA LEU A 36 -6.01 -20.03 3.64
C LEU A 36 -7.40 -20.40 3.13
N LEU A 37 -8.17 -19.43 2.64
CA LEU A 37 -9.51 -19.69 2.09
C LEU A 37 -9.43 -20.56 0.83
N ASN A 38 -8.48 -20.30 -0.06
CA ASN A 38 -8.25 -21.13 -1.24
C ASN A 38 -7.92 -22.58 -0.85
N GLN A 39 -7.10 -22.78 0.19
CA GLN A 39 -6.80 -24.12 0.70
C GLN A 39 -8.06 -24.82 1.22
N ILE A 40 -8.87 -24.13 2.03
CA ILE A 40 -10.15 -24.68 2.53
C ILE A 40 -11.07 -25.07 1.37
N VAL A 41 -11.19 -24.22 0.35
CA VAL A 41 -12.01 -24.50 -0.85
C VAL A 41 -11.55 -25.75 -1.60
N CYS A 42 -10.24 -25.99 -1.69
CA CYS A 42 -9.68 -27.19 -2.30
C CYS A 42 -9.93 -28.48 -1.49
N GLU A 43 -10.11 -28.39 -0.18
CA GLU A 43 -10.35 -29.54 0.70
C GLU A 43 -11.85 -29.93 0.76
N LEU A 44 -12.74 -29.08 0.25
CA LEU A 44 -14.19 -29.35 0.23
C LEU A 44 -14.56 -30.39 -0.84
N PRO A 45 -15.60 -31.23 -0.59
CA PRO A 45 -16.05 -32.22 -1.57
C PRO A 45 -16.57 -31.54 -2.86
N PRO A 46 -16.42 -32.19 -4.02
CA PRO A 46 -16.77 -31.62 -5.33
C PRO A 46 -18.26 -31.23 -5.45
N GLU A 47 -19.13 -31.89 -4.69
CA GLU A 47 -20.58 -31.60 -4.60
C GLU A 47 -20.89 -30.24 -3.94
N HIS A 48 -19.92 -29.66 -3.23
CA HIS A 48 -20.13 -28.45 -2.45
C HIS A 48 -20.19 -27.21 -3.36
N PRO A 49 -21.18 -26.32 -3.21
CA PRO A 49 -21.43 -25.20 -4.14
C PRO A 49 -20.27 -24.23 -4.29
N VAL A 50 -19.35 -24.17 -3.31
CA VAL A 50 -18.16 -23.30 -3.39
C VAL A 50 -16.89 -24.00 -3.88
N SER A 51 -16.88 -25.31 -4.11
CA SER A 51 -15.66 -26.03 -4.56
C SER A 51 -15.24 -25.67 -5.99
N ASN A 52 -16.19 -25.21 -6.81
CA ASN A 52 -15.94 -24.75 -8.18
C ASN A 52 -15.69 -23.24 -8.29
N VAL A 53 -15.54 -22.53 -7.15
CA VAL A 53 -15.28 -21.09 -7.15
C VAL A 53 -13.82 -20.82 -7.54
N ARG A 54 -13.63 -19.77 -8.34
CA ARG A 54 -12.31 -19.37 -8.83
C ARG A 54 -11.43 -18.97 -7.63
N PRO A 55 -10.17 -19.45 -7.54
CA PRO A 55 -9.26 -19.08 -6.46
C PRO A 55 -9.09 -17.56 -6.38
N LEU A 56 -9.01 -17.04 -5.15
CA LEU A 56 -8.65 -15.65 -4.91
C LEU A 56 -7.22 -15.44 -5.42
N ARG A 57 -7.03 -14.48 -6.33
CA ARG A 57 -5.71 -14.15 -6.86
C ARG A 57 -5.01 -13.25 -5.86
N ASP A 58 -3.84 -13.65 -5.38
CA ASP A 58 -2.89 -12.79 -4.67
C ASP A 58 -2.29 -11.76 -5.63
N SER A 59 -3.10 -10.84 -6.12
CA SER A 59 -2.60 -9.69 -6.89
C SER A 59 -2.06 -8.63 -5.92
N LEU A 60 -1.01 -9.01 -5.19
CA LEU A 60 -0.16 -8.07 -4.49
C LEU A 60 0.73 -7.38 -5.54
N GLY A 61 0.48 -6.09 -5.78
CA GLY A 61 1.58 -5.18 -6.06
C GLY A 61 1.40 -4.23 -7.24
N HIS A 62 0.98 -3.00 -6.93
CA HIS A 62 1.51 -1.77 -7.56
C HIS A 62 1.53 -0.57 -6.57
N THR A 63 1.70 -0.81 -5.28
CA THR A 63 1.65 0.22 -4.23
C THR A 63 3.00 0.80 -3.76
N PRO A 64 4.12 0.05 -3.68
CA PRO A 64 5.36 0.63 -3.12
C PRO A 64 5.99 1.66 -4.05
N LEU A 65 5.90 1.47 -5.37
CA LEU A 65 6.44 2.41 -6.35
C LEU A 65 5.72 3.76 -6.30
N GLN A 66 4.41 3.76 -6.07
CA GLN A 66 3.60 4.98 -6.03
C GLN A 66 3.98 5.89 -4.85
N VAL A 67 4.30 5.29 -3.69
CA VAL A 67 4.73 6.03 -2.50
C VAL A 67 6.10 6.66 -2.72
N VAL A 68 7.03 5.91 -3.32
CA VAL A 68 8.37 6.43 -3.67
C VAL A 68 8.26 7.55 -4.72
N ALA A 69 7.40 7.39 -5.73
CA ALA A 69 7.16 8.42 -6.73
C ALA A 69 6.55 9.69 -6.12
N GLY A 70 5.62 9.55 -5.17
CA GLY A 70 5.04 10.68 -4.43
C GLY A 70 6.08 11.42 -3.59
N ALA A 71 6.95 10.70 -2.88
CA ALA A 71 8.02 11.31 -2.09
C ALA A 71 9.03 12.08 -2.96
N ILE A 72 9.43 11.50 -4.10
CA ILE A 72 10.32 12.16 -5.06
C ILE A 72 9.64 13.42 -5.63
N LEU A 73 8.36 13.33 -6.03
CA LEU A 73 7.62 14.47 -6.55
C LEU A 73 7.52 15.59 -5.52
N GLY A 74 7.21 15.27 -4.26
CA GLY A 74 7.15 16.25 -3.17
C GLY A 74 8.49 16.96 -2.94
N CYS A 75 9.61 16.22 -2.95
CA CYS A 75 10.95 16.81 -2.89
C CYS A 75 11.23 17.74 -4.07
N VAL A 76 10.88 17.35 -5.30
CA VAL A 76 11.10 18.16 -6.50
C VAL A 76 10.29 19.47 -6.45
N VAL A 77 9.01 19.40 -6.12
CA VAL A 77 8.13 20.58 -6.01
C VAL A 77 8.65 21.55 -4.95
N ALA A 78 9.07 21.05 -3.78
CA ALA A 78 9.63 21.88 -2.71
C ALA A 78 10.91 22.61 -3.14
N LEU A 79 11.81 21.93 -3.88
CA LEU A 79 13.03 22.54 -4.40
C LEU A 79 12.73 23.62 -5.46
N LEU A 80 11.78 23.37 -6.35
CA LEU A 80 11.37 24.34 -7.39
C LEU A 80 10.76 25.60 -6.78
N MET A 81 9.88 25.47 -5.78
CA MET A 81 9.29 26.61 -5.10
C MET A 81 10.33 27.45 -4.35
N ARG A 82 11.35 26.81 -3.76
CA ARG A 82 12.44 27.52 -3.07
C ARG A 82 13.36 28.28 -4.01
N GLY A 83 13.60 27.78 -5.23
CA GLY A 83 14.45 28.45 -6.22
C GLY A 83 13.76 29.60 -6.97
N SER A 84 12.44 29.71 -6.85
CA SER A 84 11.62 30.76 -7.48
C SER A 84 11.40 32.00 -6.58
N SER A 85 11.95 32.01 -5.37
CA SER A 85 11.97 33.16 -4.44
C SER A 85 13.38 33.74 -4.34
#